data_AF-A0A5B8C4R2-F1
#
_entry.id   AF-A0A5B8C4R2-F1
#
_cell.length_a   1.000
_cell.length_b   1.000
_cell.length_c   1.000
_cell.angle_alpha   90.00
_cell.angle_beta   90.00
_cell.angle_gamma   90.00
#
_symmetry.space_group_name_H-M   'P 1'
#
loop_
_entity.id
_entity.type
_entity.pdbx_description
1 polymer ?
#
loop_
_entity_poly.entity_id
_entity_poly.type
_entity_poly.pdbx_seq_one_letter_code
_entity_poly.pdbx_strand_id
1 'polypeptide(L)'
;MSRTSILGGESGHRSFFGGSVPHSRLIALLVAAIAAMILTITLGTAGFAVGAAVVLVAWLVSSPTVHGSLLERWVARRRWRERLRTGTAAFAPFDQARWDELTARRPGRRAAAQQAHALRERPDGAEGMGWLDLRPGRPGIAWHTPTGEDPYLSVVFEVSGQIRGIESEHAVEAGQVAWGAFLASLGSEESIARTVQSLTRVLPPDSAGHEAWVVSQVDGEAPDELLRSYDDLLHRMGRREMAQRHYVAVRWPLTPAFHRAAERYGPGRDGWRRLMVDEVDALTRGLRRARMGHVRPLTAREVAAVILHMQNPSRPIDQLDDVDPETLGLPSVDDYSAHVVHDVDPFTDEPVEWWHRTAVITARAMATGERTSLWMTPLLSGMPERIVRTLSLQTWMVPAREAKATARIDATSDHSELLRRRDAGRLLDDESEVSLTAAQRRLEDLRPGTQHHGAEWLGHLTVSARSRDELAQAVRLISATAERGLGIERLDWLDTYQSAASGCTWPIVRGMRPPAPSAAQRVMRTLSGHGAREAL
;
A
#
# COMPACT_ATOMS: atom_id res chain seq x y z
N MET A 1 -25.52 -18.10 -0.64
CA MET A 1 -25.07 -17.13 -1.66
C MET A 1 -24.37 -16.02 -0.94
N SER A 2 -23.04 -15.97 -1.05
CA SER A 2 -22.22 -14.97 -0.38
C SER A 2 -22.43 -13.59 -1.00
N ARG A 3 -22.44 -12.54 -0.16
CA ARG A 3 -22.51 -11.15 -0.61
C ARG A 3 -21.36 -10.84 -1.57
N THR A 4 -21.71 -10.38 -2.77
CA THR A 4 -20.73 -9.89 -3.76
C THR A 4 -20.62 -8.37 -3.70
N SER A 5 -19.43 -7.87 -3.99
CA SER A 5 -19.14 -6.45 -4.21
C SER A 5 -18.63 -6.26 -5.63
N ILE A 6 -18.99 -5.17 -6.29
CA ILE A 6 -18.37 -4.82 -7.57
C ILE A 6 -17.06 -4.11 -7.28
N LEU A 7 -15.96 -4.62 -7.83
CA LEU A 7 -14.67 -3.94 -7.86
C LEU A 7 -14.26 -3.67 -9.31
N GLY A 8 -13.47 -2.62 -9.53
CA GLY A 8 -13.08 -2.17 -10.87
C GLY A 8 -14.03 -1.11 -11.45
N GLY A 9 -13.55 -0.32 -12.40
CA GLY A 9 -14.31 0.77 -13.05
C GLY A 9 -14.36 2.11 -12.28
N GLU A 10 -13.95 2.13 -11.02
CA GLU A 10 -14.03 3.29 -10.12
C GLU A 10 -12.96 4.35 -10.36
N SER A 11 -11.79 3.97 -10.88
CA SER A 11 -10.64 4.87 -10.96
C SER A 11 -10.28 5.21 -12.41
N GLY A 12 -10.95 6.22 -12.90
CA GLY A 12 -10.31 7.21 -13.74
C GLY A 12 -11.02 8.51 -13.46
N HIS A 13 -10.33 9.54 -13.01
CA HIS A 13 -10.86 10.88 -13.20
C HIS A 13 -11.09 11.04 -14.70
N ARG A 14 -12.35 10.88 -15.10
CA ARG A 14 -12.79 10.95 -16.49
C ARG A 14 -12.70 12.43 -16.84
N SER A 15 -11.80 12.76 -17.77
CA SER A 15 -11.63 14.17 -18.16
C SER A 15 -12.94 14.64 -18.79
N PHE A 16 -13.25 15.93 -18.66
CA PHE A 16 -14.43 16.56 -19.28
C PHE A 16 -14.56 16.27 -20.80
N PHE A 17 -13.46 15.89 -21.46
CA PHE A 17 -13.40 15.56 -22.88
C PHE A 17 -13.55 14.07 -23.21
N GLY A 18 -13.92 13.23 -22.24
CA GLY A 18 -14.10 11.79 -22.43
C GLY A 18 -12.80 10.99 -22.28
N GLY A 19 -12.93 9.80 -21.69
CA GLY A 19 -11.83 8.87 -21.42
C GLY A 19 -10.96 9.21 -20.20
N SER A 20 -10.33 8.17 -19.65
CA SER A 20 -9.33 8.25 -18.57
C SER A 20 -7.96 8.64 -19.12
N VAL A 21 -7.85 9.84 -19.69
CA VAL A 21 -6.58 10.36 -20.18
C VAL A 21 -5.70 10.72 -18.98
N PRO A 22 -4.51 10.13 -18.81
CA PRO A 22 -3.63 10.47 -17.68
C PRO A 22 -3.26 11.96 -17.72
N HIS A 23 -3.22 12.62 -16.56
CA HIS A 23 -2.93 14.06 -16.44
C HIS A 23 -1.65 14.47 -17.16
N SER A 24 -0.62 13.61 -17.14
CA SER A 24 0.64 13.79 -17.86
C SER A 24 0.45 13.91 -19.37
N ARG A 25 -0.46 13.13 -19.96
CA ARG A 25 -0.79 13.20 -21.39
C ARG A 25 -1.54 14.47 -21.73
N LEU A 26 -2.48 14.90 -20.88
CA LEU A 26 -3.23 16.14 -21.10
C LEU A 26 -2.28 17.35 -21.08
N ILE A 27 -1.35 17.39 -20.11
CA ILE A 27 -0.31 18.42 -20.05
C ILE A 27 0.62 18.33 -21.27
N ALA A 28 1.08 17.13 -21.66
CA ALA A 28 1.96 16.97 -22.81
C ALA A 28 1.31 17.43 -24.13
N LEU A 29 0.04 17.09 -24.34
CA LEU A 29 -0.73 17.54 -25.51
C LEU A 29 -0.99 19.05 -25.48
N LEU A 30 -1.28 19.62 -24.31
CA LEU A 30 -1.49 21.06 -24.15
C LEU A 30 -0.21 21.85 -24.43
N VAL A 31 0.93 21.41 -23.89
CA VAL A 31 2.25 21.99 -24.18
C VAL A 31 2.59 21.87 -25.66
N ALA A 32 2.33 20.71 -26.27
CA ALA A 32 2.55 20.49 -27.71
C ALA A 32 1.64 21.39 -28.57
N ALA A 33 0.38 21.59 -28.18
CA ALA A 33 -0.55 22.48 -28.87
C ALA A 33 -0.12 23.95 -28.77
N ILE A 34 0.33 24.40 -27.60
CA ILE A 34 0.88 25.77 -27.42
C ILE A 34 2.13 25.93 -28.28
N ALA A 35 3.05 24.96 -28.27
CA ALA A 35 4.25 25.00 -29.09
C ALA A 35 3.90 25.05 -30.59
N ALA A 36 2.94 24.23 -31.04
CA ALA A 36 2.45 24.22 -32.41
C ALA A 36 1.82 25.56 -32.81
N MET A 37 1.08 26.21 -31.91
CA MET A 37 0.52 27.54 -32.12
C MET A 37 1.62 28.59 -32.29
N ILE A 38 2.64 28.59 -31.43
CA ILE A 38 3.79 29.50 -31.53
C ILE A 38 4.57 29.27 -32.84
N LEU A 39 4.80 28.00 -33.22
CA LEU A 39 5.44 27.63 -34.49
C LEU A 39 4.64 28.12 -35.69
N THR A 40 3.32 27.98 -35.66
CA THR A 40 2.44 28.43 -36.75
C THR A 40 2.46 29.96 -36.90
N ILE A 41 2.48 30.70 -35.79
CA ILE A 41 2.55 32.17 -35.82
C ILE A 41 3.89 32.66 -36.37
N THR A 42 5.00 31.98 -36.05
CA THR A 42 6.35 32.46 -36.43
C THR A 42 6.79 32.01 -37.84
N LEU A 43 6.37 30.82 -38.29
CA LEU A 43 6.84 30.20 -39.54
C LEU A 43 5.73 29.96 -40.58
N GLY A 44 4.49 30.40 -40.31
CA GLY A 44 3.37 30.28 -41.25
C GLY A 44 3.01 28.83 -41.59
N THR A 45 2.91 28.50 -42.88
CA THR A 45 2.52 27.17 -43.36
C THR A 45 3.53 26.07 -43.01
N ALA A 46 4.83 26.38 -43.05
CA ALA A 46 5.88 25.48 -42.59
C ALA A 46 5.76 25.26 -41.07
N GLY A 47 5.43 26.31 -40.32
CA GLY A 47 5.14 26.26 -38.89
C GLY A 47 3.97 25.35 -38.53
N PHE A 48 2.89 25.39 -39.32
CA PHE A 48 1.74 24.51 -39.16
C PHE A 48 2.11 23.03 -39.36
N ALA A 49 2.85 22.70 -40.43
CA ALA A 49 3.27 21.32 -40.69
C ALA A 49 4.16 20.76 -39.56
N VAL A 50 5.12 21.57 -39.08
CA VAL A 50 5.98 21.20 -37.94
C VAL A 50 5.17 21.10 -36.65
N GLY A 51 4.25 22.02 -36.40
CA GLY A 51 3.37 22.00 -35.24
C GLY A 51 2.47 20.76 -35.20
N ALA A 52 1.86 20.39 -36.33
CA ALA A 52 1.08 19.17 -36.47
C ALA A 52 1.93 17.91 -36.19
N ALA A 53 3.17 17.88 -36.70
CA ALA A 53 4.10 16.80 -36.41
C ALA A 53 4.48 16.72 -34.92
N VAL A 54 4.69 17.86 -34.24
CA VAL A 54 4.97 17.92 -32.79
C VAL A 54 3.79 17.37 -31.98
N VAL A 55 2.55 17.73 -32.33
CA VAL A 55 1.35 17.21 -31.67
C VAL A 55 1.20 15.70 -31.92
N LEU A 56 1.46 15.23 -33.15
CA LEU A 56 1.42 13.81 -33.49
C LEU A 56 2.48 13.01 -32.71
N VAL A 57 3.71 13.52 -32.62
CA VAL A 57 4.79 12.90 -31.84
C VAL A 57 4.44 12.90 -30.35
N ALA A 58 3.93 14.01 -29.81
CA ALA A 58 3.48 14.08 -28.42
C ALA A 58 2.36 13.06 -28.15
N TRP A 59 1.42 12.90 -29.08
CA TRP A 59 0.36 11.90 -28.99
C TRP A 59 0.91 10.46 -29.03
N LEU A 60 1.81 10.13 -29.96
CA LEU A 60 2.44 8.81 -30.06
C LEU A 60 3.25 8.47 -28.80
N VAL A 61 4.08 9.41 -28.33
CA VAL A 61 4.97 9.22 -27.19
C VAL A 61 4.22 9.12 -25.87
N SER A 62 3.05 9.77 -25.76
CA SER A 62 2.15 9.70 -24.60
C SER A 62 1.07 8.62 -24.71
N SER A 63 0.97 7.93 -25.84
CA SER A 63 -0.03 6.88 -26.03
C SER A 63 0.27 5.70 -25.08
N PRO A 64 -0.75 5.18 -24.37
CA PRO A 64 -0.56 4.03 -23.49
C PRO A 64 -0.20 2.81 -24.34
N THR A 65 0.90 2.13 -23.98
CA THR A 65 1.23 0.79 -24.51
C THR A 65 1.16 -0.24 -23.39
N VAL A 66 1.25 -1.53 -23.74
CA VAL A 66 1.28 -2.64 -22.77
C VAL A 66 2.32 -2.41 -21.65
N HIS A 67 3.45 -1.78 -21.99
CA HIS A 67 4.58 -1.51 -21.08
C HIS A 67 4.68 -0.02 -20.67
N GLY A 68 3.54 0.67 -20.53
CA GLY A 68 3.49 2.12 -20.28
C GLY A 68 3.82 2.97 -21.51
N SER A 69 3.67 4.28 -21.42
CA SER A 69 4.00 5.18 -22.54
C SER A 69 5.52 5.30 -22.75
N LEU A 70 5.95 5.68 -23.95
CA LEU A 70 7.37 5.96 -24.22
C LEU A 70 7.91 7.07 -23.32
N LEU A 71 7.07 8.07 -23.02
CA LEU A 71 7.39 9.16 -22.10
C LEU A 71 7.67 8.66 -20.69
N GLU A 72 6.79 7.81 -20.15
CA GLU A 72 6.97 7.20 -18.82
C GLU A 72 8.27 6.41 -18.75
N ARG A 73 8.59 5.62 -19.78
CA ARG A 73 9.87 4.89 -19.86
C ARG A 73 11.08 5.82 -19.89
N TRP A 74 11.01 6.93 -20.63
CA TRP A 74 12.09 7.90 -20.67
C TRP A 74 12.30 8.59 -19.32
N VAL A 75 11.21 9.03 -18.68
CA VAL A 75 11.24 9.64 -17.34
C VAL A 75 11.81 8.65 -16.31
N ALA A 76 11.36 7.40 -16.34
CA ALA A 76 11.86 6.34 -15.47
C ALA A 76 13.37 6.13 -15.67
N ARG A 77 13.84 6.00 -16.91
CA ARG A 77 15.28 5.86 -17.21
C ARG A 77 16.09 7.08 -16.79
N ARG A 78 15.59 8.30 -17.02
CA ARG A 78 16.27 9.53 -16.61
C ARG A 78 16.43 9.57 -15.09
N ARG A 79 15.36 9.28 -14.36
CA ARG A 79 15.35 9.21 -12.89
C ARG A 79 16.30 8.12 -12.38
N TRP A 80 16.29 6.94 -12.99
CA TRP A 80 17.20 5.86 -12.64
C TRP A 80 18.68 6.29 -12.77
N ARG A 81 19.03 6.93 -13.90
CA ARG A 81 20.38 7.48 -14.08
C ARG A 81 20.70 8.57 -13.05
N GLU A 82 19.73 9.37 -12.65
CA GLU A 82 19.90 10.38 -11.62
C GLU A 82 20.20 9.75 -10.25
N ARG A 83 19.45 8.73 -9.84
CA ARG A 83 19.70 7.98 -8.59
C ARG A 83 21.09 7.34 -8.56
N LEU A 84 21.51 6.74 -9.66
CA LEU A 84 22.87 6.20 -9.79
C LEU A 84 23.94 7.30 -9.72
N ARG A 85 23.66 8.48 -10.28
CA ARG A 85 24.58 9.62 -10.26
C ARG A 85 24.71 10.25 -8.87
N THR A 86 23.61 10.33 -8.11
CA THR A 86 23.56 10.92 -6.76
C THR A 86 23.96 9.94 -5.68
N GLY A 87 23.89 8.63 -5.93
CA GLY A 87 24.19 7.58 -4.94
C GLY A 87 22.97 7.17 -4.10
N THR A 88 21.77 7.69 -4.41
CA THR A 88 20.52 7.38 -3.67
C THR A 88 19.90 6.03 -4.07
N ALA A 89 20.59 5.24 -4.90
CA ALA A 89 20.23 3.86 -5.19
C ALA A 89 20.68 2.90 -4.06
N ALA A 90 21.67 3.28 -3.26
CA ALA A 90 22.12 2.49 -2.12
C ALA A 90 21.59 3.08 -0.81
N PHE A 91 21.38 2.21 0.17
CA PHE A 91 21.08 2.56 1.54
C PHE A 91 22.05 1.82 2.45
N ALA A 92 22.66 2.57 3.36
CA ALA A 92 23.39 2.05 4.50
C ALA A 92 22.87 2.78 5.76
N PRO A 93 22.62 2.06 6.86
CA PRO A 93 22.28 2.69 8.13
C PRO A 93 23.31 3.75 8.52
N PHE A 94 22.84 4.84 9.13
CA PHE A 94 23.70 5.94 9.51
C PHE A 94 24.73 5.51 10.55
N ASP A 95 26.00 5.82 10.28
CA ASP A 95 27.12 5.64 11.20
C ASP A 95 27.93 6.94 11.21
N GLN A 96 28.05 7.54 12.39
CA GLN A 96 28.74 8.81 12.61
C GLN A 96 30.22 8.74 12.20
N ALA A 97 30.92 7.65 12.56
CA ALA A 97 32.35 7.52 12.28
C ALA A 97 32.61 7.46 10.77
N ARG A 98 31.82 6.65 10.06
CA ARG A 98 31.86 6.55 8.61
C ARG A 98 31.44 7.84 7.92
N TRP A 99 30.44 8.55 8.47
CA TRP A 99 30.02 9.85 7.95
C TRP A 99 31.14 10.89 8.02
N ASP A 100 31.86 10.96 9.14
CA ASP A 100 32.96 11.91 9.34
C ASP A 100 34.15 11.59 8.42
N GLU A 101 34.50 10.30 8.29
CA GLU A 101 35.52 9.83 7.34
C GLU A 101 35.18 10.21 5.90
N LEU A 102 33.93 9.96 5.48
CA LEU A 102 33.48 10.30 4.14
C LEU A 102 33.46 11.81 3.93
N THR A 103 33.00 12.59 4.91
CA THR A 103 32.94 14.05 4.84
C THR A 103 34.32 14.67 4.68
N ALA A 104 35.34 14.16 5.40
CA ALA A 104 36.73 14.57 5.22
C ALA A 104 37.26 14.29 3.81
N ARG A 105 36.78 13.23 3.14
CA ARG A 105 37.16 12.83 1.77
C ARG A 105 36.30 13.45 0.67
N ARG A 106 35.19 14.13 1.00
CA ARG A 106 34.25 14.72 0.02
C ARG A 106 34.88 15.75 -0.92
N PRO A 107 35.78 16.66 -0.49
CA PRO A 107 36.36 17.66 -1.38
C PRO A 107 37.10 16.98 -2.55
N GLY A 108 36.52 17.05 -3.75
CA GLY A 108 37.14 16.53 -4.99
C GLY A 108 36.86 15.06 -5.33
N ARG A 109 36.10 14.29 -4.54
CA ARG A 109 35.80 12.88 -4.84
C ARG A 109 34.30 12.59 -4.91
N ARG A 110 33.78 12.45 -6.13
CA ARG A 110 32.39 12.08 -6.42
C ARG A 110 31.94 10.78 -5.73
N ALA A 111 32.81 9.78 -5.64
CA ALA A 111 32.51 8.51 -4.99
C ALA A 111 32.25 8.67 -3.47
N ALA A 112 33.02 9.52 -2.78
CA ALA A 112 32.81 9.81 -1.36
C ALA A 112 31.47 10.53 -1.12
N ALA A 113 31.09 11.43 -2.04
CA ALA A 113 29.78 12.08 -2.00
C ALA A 113 28.62 11.08 -2.22
N GLN A 114 28.76 10.14 -3.16
CA GLN A 114 27.75 9.10 -3.40
C GLN A 114 27.58 8.16 -2.20
N GLN A 115 28.68 7.71 -1.59
CA GLN A 115 28.63 6.87 -0.39
C GLN A 115 28.04 7.62 0.81
N ALA A 116 28.33 8.92 0.93
CA ALA A 116 27.71 9.77 1.93
C ALA A 116 26.20 9.89 1.75
N HIS A 117 25.70 10.00 0.51
CA HIS A 117 24.26 10.02 0.25
C HIS A 117 23.55 8.69 0.52
N ALA A 118 24.29 7.57 0.50
CA ALA A 118 23.75 6.27 0.86
C ALA A 118 23.54 6.13 2.38
N LEU A 119 24.37 6.80 3.20
CA LEU A 119 24.25 6.80 4.66
C LEU A 119 23.06 7.64 5.10
N ARG A 120 22.04 6.97 5.64
CA ARG A 120 20.77 7.59 6.03
C ARG A 120 20.22 6.95 7.29
N GLU A 121 19.50 7.72 8.10
CA GLU A 121 18.89 7.23 9.34
C GLU A 121 17.78 6.20 9.10
N ARG A 122 17.07 6.33 7.97
CA ARG A 122 15.96 5.47 7.58
C ARG A 122 16.09 5.06 6.12
N PRO A 123 15.64 3.84 5.75
CA PRO A 123 15.55 3.43 4.36
C PRO A 123 14.50 4.26 3.61
N ASP A 124 14.60 4.32 2.28
CA ASP A 124 13.66 5.08 1.42
C ASP A 124 12.19 4.80 1.76
N GLY A 125 11.84 3.53 2.00
CA GLY A 125 10.49 3.09 2.33
C GLY A 125 9.94 3.67 3.65
N ALA A 126 10.81 4.04 4.60
CA ALA A 126 10.45 4.59 5.92
C ALA A 126 11.07 5.97 6.18
N GLU A 127 11.41 6.72 5.12
CA GLU A 127 11.88 8.10 5.22
C GLU A 127 10.95 8.97 6.08
N GLY A 128 11.53 9.69 7.04
CA GLY A 128 10.79 10.55 7.96
C GLY A 128 10.06 9.81 9.08
N MET A 129 10.28 8.50 9.24
CA MET A 129 9.72 7.73 10.36
C MET A 129 10.57 7.89 11.64
N GLY A 130 9.90 8.13 12.75
CA GLY A 130 10.42 8.05 14.11
C GLY A 130 9.35 7.54 15.07
N TRP A 131 9.54 7.76 16.37
CA TRP A 131 8.63 7.27 17.41
C TRP A 131 8.12 8.42 18.30
N LEU A 132 6.80 8.49 18.48
CA LEU A 132 6.19 9.32 19.51
C LEU A 132 6.26 8.63 20.88
N ASP A 133 6.01 7.31 20.90
CA ASP A 133 6.15 6.46 22.09
C ASP A 133 6.83 5.14 21.70
N LEU A 134 7.91 4.81 22.40
CA LEU A 134 8.71 3.60 22.25
C LEU A 134 8.92 2.84 23.57
N ARG A 135 8.19 3.24 24.63
CA ARG A 135 8.35 2.66 25.97
C ARG A 135 8.05 1.15 25.96
N PRO A 136 8.86 0.33 26.65
CA PRO A 136 8.61 -1.11 26.75
C PRO A 136 7.21 -1.42 27.30
N GLY A 137 6.59 -2.49 26.79
CA GLY A 137 5.26 -2.96 27.24
C GLY A 137 4.08 -2.04 26.86
N ARG A 138 4.32 -0.99 26.08
CA ARG A 138 3.28 -0.10 25.55
C ARG A 138 3.19 -0.18 24.02
N PRO A 139 2.02 0.11 23.43
CA PRO A 139 1.89 0.25 21.98
C PRO A 139 2.93 1.22 21.41
N GLY A 140 3.64 0.80 20.38
CA GLY A 140 4.55 1.68 19.64
C GLY A 140 3.74 2.65 18.79
N ILE A 141 3.93 3.95 19.03
CA ILE A 141 3.28 4.99 18.22
C ILE A 141 4.33 5.57 17.29
N ALA A 142 4.30 5.16 16.02
CA ALA A 142 5.20 5.69 15.01
C ALA A 142 4.75 7.09 14.57
N TRP A 143 5.70 7.98 14.38
CA TRP A 143 5.49 9.32 13.87
C TRP A 143 6.18 9.46 12.53
N HIS A 144 5.41 9.87 11.52
CA HIS A 144 5.87 9.99 10.14
C HIS A 144 5.81 11.45 9.69
N THR A 145 6.94 11.94 9.19
CA THR A 145 7.10 13.24 8.52
C THR A 145 7.75 13.05 7.15
N PRO A 146 7.15 12.28 6.22
CA PRO A 146 7.74 12.02 4.92
C PRO A 146 7.77 13.28 4.06
N THR A 147 8.79 13.40 3.23
CA THR A 147 8.93 14.56 2.33
C THR A 147 7.77 14.64 1.34
N GLY A 148 7.03 15.76 1.36
CA GLY A 148 5.96 16.03 0.40
C GLY A 148 4.56 15.50 0.75
N GLU A 149 4.36 14.91 1.94
CA GLU A 149 3.04 14.57 2.46
C GLU A 149 2.79 15.20 3.84
N ASP A 150 1.51 15.26 4.23
CA ASP A 150 1.14 15.69 5.58
C ASP A 150 1.62 14.68 6.64
N PRO A 151 2.16 15.15 7.78
CA PRO A 151 2.65 14.27 8.81
C PRO A 151 1.51 13.51 9.50
N TYR A 152 1.81 12.32 9.99
CA TYR A 152 0.81 11.43 10.59
C TYR A 152 1.40 10.52 11.66
N LEU A 153 0.53 9.97 12.51
CA LEU A 153 0.87 8.90 13.43
C LEU A 153 0.35 7.57 12.89
N SER A 154 1.03 6.47 13.21
CA SER A 154 0.53 5.12 12.94
C SER A 154 0.75 4.17 14.10
N VAL A 155 -0.19 3.23 14.26
CA VAL A 155 -0.10 2.13 15.24
C VAL A 155 -0.44 0.83 14.53
N VAL A 156 0.31 -0.22 14.86
CA VAL A 156 0.19 -1.55 14.25
C VAL A 156 -0.43 -2.51 15.25
N PHE A 157 -1.38 -3.30 14.76
CA PHE A 157 -2.03 -4.38 15.49
C PHE A 157 -1.70 -5.69 14.82
N GLU A 158 -1.16 -6.64 15.57
CA GLU A 158 -1.18 -8.04 15.16
C GLU A 158 -2.61 -8.56 15.29
N VAL A 159 -3.07 -9.22 14.22
CA VAL A 159 -4.39 -9.83 14.18
C VAL A 159 -4.28 -11.26 13.69
N SER A 160 -5.22 -12.12 14.10
CA SER A 160 -5.25 -13.49 13.55
C SER A 160 -6.05 -13.61 12.26
N GLY A 161 -6.74 -12.56 11.84
CA GLY A 161 -7.68 -12.61 10.72
C GLY A 161 -9.07 -13.13 11.11
N GLN A 162 -10.01 -13.00 10.17
CA GLN A 162 -11.43 -13.33 10.40
C GLN A 162 -11.74 -14.81 10.19
N ILE A 163 -10.95 -15.52 9.39
CA ILE A 163 -11.18 -16.90 9.00
C ILE A 163 -10.04 -17.74 9.54
N ARG A 164 -10.36 -18.75 10.34
CA ARG A 164 -9.40 -19.69 10.91
C ARG A 164 -9.77 -21.11 10.48
N GLY A 165 -9.37 -21.48 9.27
CA GLY A 165 -9.67 -22.79 8.70
C GLY A 165 -11.02 -22.83 7.98
N ILE A 166 -11.72 -23.96 8.10
CA ILE A 166 -13.00 -24.20 7.42
C ILE A 166 -14.11 -23.49 8.19
N GLU A 167 -14.69 -22.48 7.57
CA GLU A 167 -15.78 -21.69 8.13
C GLU A 167 -17.03 -21.79 7.26
N SER A 168 -18.20 -21.60 7.87
CA SER A 168 -19.46 -21.54 7.12
C SER A 168 -19.54 -20.25 6.28
N GLU A 169 -20.29 -20.27 5.17
CA GLU A 169 -20.55 -19.06 4.36
C GLU A 169 -21.10 -17.90 5.21
N HIS A 170 -21.98 -18.22 6.17
CA HIS A 170 -22.57 -17.24 7.06
C HIS A 170 -21.53 -16.58 8.00
N ALA A 171 -20.57 -17.35 8.50
CA ALA A 171 -19.48 -16.81 9.33
C ALA A 171 -18.60 -15.85 8.53
N VAL A 172 -18.29 -16.20 7.28
CA VAL A 172 -17.53 -15.35 6.35
C VAL A 172 -18.28 -14.05 6.05
N GLU A 173 -19.58 -14.12 5.76
CA GLU A 173 -20.41 -12.95 5.50
C GLU A 173 -20.56 -12.04 6.73
N ALA A 174 -20.80 -12.63 7.91
CA ALA A 174 -20.86 -11.88 9.16
C ALA A 174 -19.53 -11.16 9.46
N GLY A 175 -18.39 -11.80 9.16
CA GLY A 175 -17.07 -11.18 9.22
C GLY A 175 -16.96 -9.97 8.27
N GLN A 176 -17.34 -10.14 7.00
CA GLN A 176 -17.32 -9.05 6.02
C GLN A 176 -18.17 -7.85 6.46
N VAL A 177 -19.39 -8.08 6.95
CA VAL A 177 -20.27 -7.01 7.46
C VAL A 177 -19.64 -6.31 8.66
N ALA A 178 -19.07 -7.06 9.60
CA ALA A 178 -18.43 -6.49 10.78
C ALA A 178 -17.17 -5.66 10.43
N TRP A 179 -16.39 -6.09 9.44
CA TRP A 179 -15.26 -5.32 8.91
C TRP A 179 -15.73 -4.04 8.21
N GLY A 180 -16.77 -4.12 7.38
CA GLY A 180 -17.38 -2.95 6.74
C GLY A 180 -17.88 -1.92 7.75
N ALA A 181 -18.52 -2.37 8.83
CA ALA A 181 -18.97 -1.50 9.92
C ALA A 181 -17.80 -0.83 10.67
N PHE A 182 -16.71 -1.56 10.90
CA PHE A 182 -15.49 -0.98 11.46
C PHE A 182 -14.90 0.10 10.56
N LEU A 183 -14.73 -0.18 9.27
CA LEU A 183 -14.24 0.81 8.30
C LEU A 183 -15.17 2.04 8.24
N ALA A 184 -16.48 1.82 8.18
CA ALA A 184 -17.49 2.89 8.20
C ALA A 184 -17.35 3.80 9.43
N SER A 185 -17.07 3.25 10.62
CA SER A 185 -16.85 4.05 11.83
C SER A 185 -15.69 5.05 11.70
N LEU A 186 -14.65 4.70 10.94
CA LEU A 186 -13.50 5.57 10.66
C LEU A 186 -13.81 6.65 9.60
N GLY A 187 -14.85 6.41 8.78
CA GLY A 187 -15.40 7.38 7.83
C GLY A 187 -16.32 8.43 8.46
N SER A 188 -16.59 8.34 9.77
CA SER A 188 -17.34 9.36 10.52
C SER A 188 -16.60 10.71 10.53
N GLU A 189 -17.34 11.82 10.56
CA GLU A 189 -16.76 13.17 10.70
C GLU A 189 -16.04 13.40 12.04
N GLU A 190 -16.40 12.62 13.05
CA GLU A 190 -15.82 12.64 14.40
C GLU A 190 -14.50 11.85 14.48
N SER A 191 -14.33 10.83 13.63
CA SER A 191 -13.12 10.01 13.62
C SER A 191 -11.92 10.85 13.19
N ILE A 192 -10.84 10.79 13.98
CA ILE A 192 -9.54 11.37 13.62
C ILE A 192 -8.65 10.37 12.88
N ALA A 193 -8.89 9.06 13.03
CA ALA A 193 -8.32 8.01 12.20
C ALA A 193 -8.96 8.03 10.80
N ARG A 194 -8.17 7.83 9.75
CA ARG A 194 -8.63 7.94 8.35
C ARG A 194 -8.26 6.79 7.44
N THR A 195 -7.14 6.13 7.69
CA THR A 195 -6.63 5.09 6.78
C THR A 195 -6.35 3.83 7.55
N VAL A 196 -6.74 2.70 6.97
CA VAL A 196 -6.43 1.37 7.48
C VAL A 196 -5.62 0.64 6.42
N GLN A 197 -4.48 0.10 6.81
CA GLN A 197 -3.68 -0.82 6.03
C GLN A 197 -3.91 -2.23 6.56
N SER A 198 -4.53 -3.09 5.76
CA SER A 198 -4.61 -4.52 6.01
C SER A 198 -3.43 -5.19 5.33
N LEU A 199 -2.57 -5.84 6.10
CA LEU A 199 -1.33 -6.42 5.64
C LEU A 199 -1.33 -7.91 5.94
N THR A 200 -0.97 -8.71 4.95
CA THR A 200 -0.77 -10.16 5.10
C THR A 200 0.58 -10.55 4.54
N ARG A 201 1.42 -11.11 5.40
CA ARG A 201 2.69 -11.73 5.02
C ARG A 201 2.47 -13.23 4.85
N VAL A 202 2.87 -13.78 3.72
CA VAL A 202 2.85 -15.20 3.42
C VAL A 202 4.29 -15.70 3.34
N LEU A 203 4.65 -16.64 4.21
CA LEU A 203 6.01 -17.16 4.39
C LEU A 203 5.97 -18.67 4.68
N PRO A 204 7.08 -19.40 4.54
CA PRO A 204 7.17 -20.75 5.07
C PRO A 204 6.82 -20.78 6.56
N PRO A 205 6.14 -21.82 7.06
CA PRO A 205 5.83 -21.93 8.47
C PRO A 205 7.10 -22.00 9.30
N ASP A 206 7.10 -21.28 10.42
CA ASP A 206 8.10 -21.43 11.47
C ASP A 206 7.59 -22.46 12.47
N SER A 207 8.23 -23.63 12.50
CA SER A 207 7.86 -24.72 13.40
C SER A 207 8.51 -24.63 14.77
N ALA A 208 9.49 -23.73 14.98
CA ALA A 208 10.32 -23.73 16.19
C ALA A 208 9.50 -23.54 17.48
N GLY A 209 8.53 -22.61 17.47
CA GLY A 209 7.65 -22.41 18.62
C GLY A 209 6.74 -23.60 18.90
N HIS A 210 6.29 -24.28 17.85
CA HIS A 210 5.46 -25.47 17.98
C HIS A 210 6.27 -26.68 18.46
N GLU A 211 7.48 -26.87 17.94
CA GLU A 211 8.44 -27.88 18.40
C GLU A 211 8.80 -27.69 19.87
N ALA A 212 9.08 -26.46 20.30
CA ALA A 212 9.34 -26.15 21.71
C ALA A 212 8.12 -26.46 22.60
N TRP A 213 6.92 -26.14 22.13
CA TRP A 213 5.68 -26.50 22.84
C TRP A 213 5.53 -28.02 22.94
N VAL A 214 5.73 -28.77 21.85
CA VAL A 214 5.67 -30.23 21.82
C VAL A 214 6.65 -30.82 22.83
N VAL A 215 7.92 -30.40 22.80
CA VAL A 215 8.94 -30.85 23.77
C VAL A 215 8.51 -30.58 25.21
N SER A 216 7.82 -29.47 25.47
CA SER A 216 7.34 -29.13 26.82
C SER A 216 6.10 -29.90 27.27
N GLN A 217 5.32 -30.47 26.34
CA GLN A 217 4.04 -31.14 26.62
C GLN A 217 4.07 -32.65 26.40
N VAL A 218 5.11 -33.17 25.75
CA VAL A 218 5.27 -34.61 25.50
C VAL A 218 5.43 -35.34 26.83
N ASP A 219 4.62 -36.39 27.00
CA ASP A 219 4.77 -37.33 28.10
C ASP A 219 6.08 -38.12 27.93
N GLY A 220 6.84 -38.27 29.02
CA GLY A 220 8.10 -39.02 29.03
C GLY A 220 7.92 -40.52 28.74
N GLU A 221 6.70 -41.05 28.86
CA GLU A 221 6.35 -42.43 28.50
C GLU A 221 5.82 -42.59 27.06
N ALA A 222 5.77 -41.51 26.28
CA ALA A 222 5.29 -41.58 24.90
C ALA A 222 6.15 -42.53 24.04
N PRO A 223 5.55 -43.49 23.30
CA PRO A 223 6.29 -44.36 22.40
C PRO A 223 7.12 -43.60 21.36
N ASP A 224 8.39 -43.98 21.19
CA ASP A 224 9.33 -43.37 20.22
C ASP A 224 8.81 -43.35 18.78
N GLU A 225 7.94 -44.28 18.44
CA GLU A 225 7.30 -44.37 17.12
C GLU A 225 6.32 -43.22 16.88
N LEU A 226 5.58 -42.80 17.90
CA LEU A 226 4.68 -41.65 17.82
C LEU A 226 5.46 -40.35 17.71
N LEU A 227 6.55 -40.21 18.46
CA LEU A 227 7.43 -39.03 18.40
C LEU A 227 8.04 -38.88 17.00
N ARG A 228 8.56 -39.97 16.42
CA ARG A 228 9.09 -39.98 15.04
C ARG A 228 8.01 -39.71 14.00
N SER A 229 6.81 -40.29 14.15
CA SER A 229 5.71 -40.02 13.24
C SER A 229 5.25 -38.57 13.30
N TYR A 230 5.29 -37.95 14.47
CA TYR A 230 4.92 -36.55 14.65
C TYR A 230 5.99 -35.60 14.11
N ASP A 231 7.26 -35.91 14.34
CA ASP A 231 8.38 -35.17 13.74
C ASP A 231 8.34 -35.21 12.20
N ASP A 232 8.07 -36.38 11.60
CA ASP A 232 7.88 -36.49 10.14
C ASP A 232 6.67 -35.69 9.65
N LEU A 233 5.59 -35.60 10.44
CA LEU A 233 4.45 -34.73 10.12
C LEU A 233 4.86 -33.25 10.11
N LEU A 234 5.61 -32.78 11.12
CA LEU A 234 6.10 -31.40 11.17
C LEU A 234 7.00 -31.08 9.99
N HIS A 235 7.93 -31.98 9.64
CA HIS A 235 8.79 -31.82 8.46
C HIS A 235 7.97 -31.78 7.15
N ARG A 236 6.92 -32.61 7.03
CA ARG A 236 6.05 -32.61 5.84
C ARG A 236 5.23 -31.32 5.73
N MET A 237 4.69 -30.83 6.84
CA MET A 237 3.99 -29.54 6.89
C MET A 237 4.93 -28.40 6.52
N GLY A 238 6.11 -28.36 7.13
CA GLY A 238 7.15 -27.35 6.86
C GLY A 238 7.59 -27.28 5.40
N ARG A 239 7.54 -28.41 4.68
CA ARG A 239 7.96 -28.47 3.27
C ARG A 239 6.89 -27.99 2.29
N ARG A 240 5.60 -28.06 2.61
CA ARG A 240 4.51 -27.81 1.64
C ARG A 240 3.64 -26.61 1.97
N GLU A 241 3.55 -26.23 3.23
CA GLU A 241 2.63 -25.20 3.65
C GLU A 241 3.29 -23.81 3.64
N MET A 242 2.44 -22.78 3.56
CA MET A 242 2.84 -21.40 3.77
C MET A 242 1.95 -20.85 4.87
N ALA A 243 2.55 -20.29 5.90
CA ALA A 243 1.86 -19.60 6.98
C ALA A 243 1.49 -18.17 6.57
N GLN A 244 0.39 -17.67 7.11
CA GLN A 244 -0.06 -16.29 6.93
C GLN A 244 0.05 -15.56 8.27
N ARG A 245 0.65 -14.37 8.24
CA ARG A 245 0.71 -13.45 9.39
C ARG A 245 0.00 -12.17 9.01
N HIS A 246 -0.97 -11.77 9.82
CA HIS A 246 -1.85 -10.64 9.50
C HIS A 246 -1.60 -9.47 10.45
N TYR A 247 -1.55 -8.28 9.87
CA TYR A 247 -1.38 -7.03 10.59
C TYR A 247 -2.40 -6.02 10.10
N VAL A 248 -2.91 -5.21 11.01
CA VAL A 248 -3.70 -4.04 10.69
C VAL A 248 -2.96 -2.82 11.20
N ALA A 249 -2.56 -1.91 10.32
CA ALA A 249 -1.97 -0.64 10.72
C ALA A 249 -2.96 0.50 10.44
N VAL A 250 -3.07 1.44 11.36
CA VAL A 250 -4.02 2.57 11.23
C VAL A 250 -3.27 3.89 11.25
N ARG A 251 -3.71 4.84 10.42
CA ARG A 251 -3.13 6.18 10.25
C ARG A 251 -4.03 7.26 10.83
N TRP A 252 -3.42 8.14 11.64
CA TRP A 252 -4.00 9.39 12.13
C TRP A 252 -3.25 10.57 11.54
N PRO A 253 -3.81 11.22 10.50
CA PRO A 253 -3.24 12.45 9.95
C PRO A 253 -3.23 13.57 11.00
N LEU A 254 -2.11 14.30 11.12
CA LEU A 254 -1.97 15.44 12.04
C LEU A 254 -2.71 16.69 11.52
N THR A 255 -4.03 16.57 11.42
CA THR A 255 -4.92 17.64 10.97
C THR A 255 -5.22 18.62 12.10
N PRO A 256 -5.77 19.82 11.80
CA PRO A 256 -6.26 20.72 12.84
C PRO A 256 -7.29 20.08 13.78
N ALA A 257 -8.06 19.09 13.31
CA ALA A 257 -8.98 18.34 14.16
C ALA A 257 -8.26 17.45 15.17
N PHE A 258 -7.15 16.80 14.76
CA PHE A 258 -6.29 16.05 15.68
C PHE A 258 -5.70 16.96 16.75
N HIS A 259 -5.15 18.13 16.36
CA HIS A 259 -4.56 19.07 17.31
C HIS A 259 -5.57 19.56 18.37
N ARG A 260 -6.77 19.97 17.95
CA ARG A 260 -7.84 20.36 18.90
C ARG A 260 -8.27 19.22 19.82
N ALA A 261 -8.34 17.99 19.30
CA ALA A 261 -8.65 16.84 20.13
C ALA A 261 -7.55 16.61 21.18
N ALA A 262 -6.29 16.70 20.78
CA ALA A 262 -5.13 16.45 21.64
C ALA A 262 -4.92 17.54 22.72
N GLU A 263 -5.29 18.79 22.43
CA GLU A 263 -5.22 19.90 23.41
C GLU A 263 -6.05 19.62 24.66
N ARG A 264 -7.19 18.93 24.54
CA ARG A 264 -8.02 18.51 25.68
C ARG A 264 -7.32 17.51 26.60
N TYR A 265 -6.36 16.76 26.07
CA TYR A 265 -5.58 15.79 26.82
C TYR A 265 -4.32 16.41 27.43
N GLY A 266 -3.97 17.66 27.10
CA GLY A 266 -2.87 18.42 27.68
C GLY A 266 -1.87 18.97 26.65
N PRO A 267 -0.79 19.61 27.11
CA PRO A 267 0.10 20.36 26.23
C PRO A 267 1.01 19.45 25.39
N GLY A 268 1.27 19.87 24.15
CA GLY A 268 2.29 19.32 23.28
C GLY A 268 2.19 17.81 23.03
N ARG A 269 3.34 17.15 22.94
CA ARG A 269 3.45 15.71 22.62
C ARG A 269 2.87 14.80 23.70
N ASP A 270 2.82 15.25 24.95
CA ASP A 270 2.22 14.47 26.04
C ASP A 270 0.68 14.43 25.96
N GLY A 271 0.06 15.49 25.43
CA GLY A 271 -1.36 15.46 25.03
C GLY A 271 -1.60 14.44 23.91
N TRP A 272 -0.71 14.37 22.93
CA TRP A 272 -0.84 13.42 21.81
C TRP A 272 -0.73 11.98 22.29
N ARG A 273 0.24 11.66 23.15
CA ARG A 273 0.39 10.32 23.73
C ARG A 273 -0.86 9.88 24.50
N ARG A 274 -1.42 10.78 25.31
CA ARG A 274 -2.64 10.49 26.09
C ARG A 274 -3.87 10.28 25.21
N LEU A 275 -4.08 11.13 24.21
CA LEU A 275 -5.13 10.94 23.20
C LEU A 275 -4.97 9.58 22.50
N MET A 276 -3.75 9.25 22.09
CA MET A 276 -3.49 8.02 21.35
C MET A 276 -3.71 6.76 22.18
N VAL A 277 -3.56 6.80 23.51
CA VAL A 277 -3.91 5.65 24.37
C VAL A 277 -5.41 5.33 24.23
N ASP A 278 -6.27 6.33 24.34
CA ASP A 278 -7.72 6.14 24.20
C ASP A 278 -8.11 5.67 22.79
N GLU A 279 -7.47 6.23 21.76
CA GLU A 279 -7.69 5.85 20.35
C GLU A 279 -7.25 4.40 20.08
N VAL A 280 -6.10 3.97 20.60
CA VAL A 280 -5.59 2.60 20.44
C VAL A 280 -6.52 1.60 21.13
N ASP A 281 -7.02 1.94 22.32
CA ASP A 281 -7.98 1.11 23.04
C ASP A 281 -9.33 1.04 22.30
N ALA A 282 -9.81 2.16 21.76
CA ALA A 282 -11.02 2.21 20.95
C ALA A 282 -10.90 1.35 19.69
N LEU A 283 -9.78 1.44 18.97
CA LEU A 283 -9.52 0.61 17.79
C LEU A 283 -9.35 -0.85 18.13
N THR A 284 -8.69 -1.19 19.24
CA THR A 284 -8.57 -2.59 19.69
C THR A 284 -9.96 -3.19 19.90
N ARG A 285 -10.87 -2.46 20.54
CA ARG A 285 -12.29 -2.88 20.68
C ARG A 285 -12.98 -2.95 19.31
N GLY A 286 -12.75 -1.98 18.44
CA GLY A 286 -13.30 -1.95 17.07
C GLY A 286 -12.91 -3.18 16.24
N LEU A 287 -11.62 -3.52 16.22
CA LEU A 287 -11.08 -4.68 15.51
C LEU A 287 -11.60 -6.00 16.08
N ARG A 288 -11.76 -6.11 17.41
CA ARG A 288 -12.40 -7.27 18.03
C ARG A 288 -13.87 -7.41 17.64
N ARG A 289 -14.63 -6.30 17.60
CA ARG A 289 -16.02 -6.29 17.08
C ARG A 289 -16.06 -6.64 15.59
N ALA A 290 -15.03 -6.26 14.84
CA ALA A 290 -14.83 -6.65 13.44
C ALA A 290 -14.43 -8.12 13.25
N ARG A 291 -14.42 -8.92 14.33
CA ARG A 291 -14.08 -10.35 14.33
C ARG A 291 -12.67 -10.66 13.82
N MET A 292 -11.70 -9.78 14.05
CA MET A 292 -10.29 -10.01 13.66
C MET A 292 -9.53 -11.02 14.56
N GLY A 293 -10.26 -11.77 15.38
CA GLY A 293 -9.68 -12.77 16.29
C GLY A 293 -8.91 -12.15 17.46
N HIS A 294 -7.70 -12.66 17.69
CA HIS A 294 -6.79 -12.07 18.68
C HIS A 294 -6.28 -10.76 18.12
N VAL A 295 -6.47 -9.66 18.85
CA VAL A 295 -6.02 -8.32 18.47
C VAL A 295 -5.12 -7.78 19.56
N ARG A 296 -3.89 -7.47 19.18
CA ARG A 296 -2.85 -6.98 20.07
C ARG A 296 -2.07 -5.83 19.41
N PRO A 297 -2.02 -4.64 20.01
CA PRO A 297 -1.13 -3.59 19.54
C PRO A 297 0.33 -4.00 19.74
N LEU A 298 1.15 -3.77 18.72
CA LEU A 298 2.58 -4.05 18.76
C LEU A 298 3.35 -2.90 19.43
N THR A 299 4.40 -3.26 20.16
CA THR A 299 5.41 -2.32 20.68
C THR A 299 6.31 -1.82 19.54
N ALA A 300 7.05 -0.73 19.79
CA ALA A 300 7.97 -0.18 18.79
C ALA A 300 9.02 -1.20 18.31
N ARG A 301 9.54 -2.02 19.23
CA ARG A 301 10.51 -3.07 18.94
C ARG A 301 9.91 -4.18 18.08
N GLU A 302 8.69 -4.62 18.37
CA GLU A 302 8.00 -5.63 17.56
C GLU A 302 7.69 -5.13 16.15
N VAL A 303 7.26 -3.86 15.99
CA VAL A 303 7.06 -3.27 14.66
C VAL A 303 8.37 -3.22 13.88
N ALA A 304 9.47 -2.81 14.52
CA ALA A 304 10.79 -2.82 13.90
C ALA A 304 11.22 -4.24 13.51
N ALA A 305 10.98 -5.25 14.36
CA ALA A 305 11.26 -6.66 14.05
C ALA A 305 10.50 -7.14 12.81
N VAL A 306 9.21 -6.81 12.70
CA VAL A 306 8.40 -7.13 11.52
C VAL A 306 8.97 -6.45 10.26
N ILE A 307 9.38 -5.19 10.34
CA ILE A 307 9.97 -4.45 9.20
C ILE A 307 11.33 -5.05 8.80
N LEU A 308 12.16 -5.46 9.77
CA LEU A 308 13.43 -6.14 9.50
C LEU A 308 13.19 -7.51 8.85
N HIS A 309 12.23 -8.30 9.34
CA HIS A 309 11.82 -9.56 8.71
C HIS A 309 11.32 -9.37 7.27
N MET A 310 10.59 -8.28 6.98
CA MET A 310 10.14 -7.98 5.62
C MET A 310 11.29 -7.64 4.67
N GLN A 311 12.43 -7.18 5.19
CA GLN A 311 13.67 -6.94 4.44
C GLN A 311 14.58 -8.18 4.37
N ASN A 312 14.68 -8.94 5.46
CA ASN A 312 15.40 -10.20 5.53
C ASN A 312 14.47 -11.32 6.04
N PRO A 313 13.79 -12.05 5.14
CA PRO A 313 12.91 -13.16 5.48
C PRO A 313 13.59 -14.34 6.19
N SER A 314 14.93 -14.42 6.23
CA SER A 314 15.64 -15.43 7.03
C SER A 314 15.53 -15.18 8.53
N ARG A 315 15.37 -13.91 8.93
CA ARG A 315 15.15 -13.53 10.31
C ARG A 315 13.74 -13.95 10.76
N PRO A 316 13.54 -14.60 11.91
CA PRO A 316 12.19 -14.83 12.46
C PRO A 316 11.42 -13.53 12.66
N ILE A 317 10.12 -13.57 12.36
CA ILE A 317 9.26 -12.38 12.43
C ILE A 317 9.06 -11.86 13.84
N ASP A 318 9.17 -12.75 14.85
CA ASP A 318 8.97 -12.43 16.27
C ASP A 318 10.30 -12.25 17.04
N GLN A 319 11.46 -12.28 16.37
CA GLN A 319 12.75 -12.14 17.04
C GLN A 319 13.02 -10.68 17.45
N LEU A 320 13.13 -10.45 18.76
CA LEU A 320 13.28 -9.11 19.36
C LEU A 320 14.68 -8.81 19.95
N ASP A 321 15.52 -9.82 20.17
CA ASP A 321 16.71 -9.70 21.03
C ASP A 321 17.74 -8.67 20.55
N ASP A 322 17.93 -8.58 19.23
CA ASP A 322 18.87 -7.68 18.55
C ASP A 322 18.16 -6.53 17.82
N VAL A 323 16.92 -6.22 18.19
CA VAL A 323 16.13 -5.15 17.55
C VAL A 323 16.19 -3.86 18.36
N ASP A 324 16.82 -2.87 17.75
CA ASP A 324 16.71 -1.47 18.16
C ASP A 324 15.66 -0.74 17.31
N PRO A 325 14.53 -0.30 17.89
CA PRO A 325 13.52 0.46 17.15
C PRO A 325 14.01 1.83 16.68
N GLU A 326 15.07 2.39 17.27
CA GLU A 326 15.65 3.66 16.84
C GLU A 326 16.56 3.50 15.61
N THR A 327 17.08 2.30 15.35
CA THR A 327 17.92 1.99 14.20
C THR A 327 17.18 1.04 13.25
N LEU A 328 16.54 1.61 12.23
CA LEU A 328 15.64 0.86 11.32
C LEU A 328 16.24 0.79 9.92
N GLY A 329 16.20 -0.42 9.34
CA GLY A 329 16.58 -0.67 7.95
C GLY A 329 17.88 -1.47 7.83
N LEU A 330 17.92 -2.35 6.85
CA LEU A 330 19.10 -3.16 6.53
C LEU A 330 19.84 -2.58 5.32
N PRO A 331 21.17 -2.73 5.24
CA PRO A 331 21.94 -2.32 4.06
C PRO A 331 21.33 -2.88 2.79
N SER A 332 21.13 -2.02 1.79
CA SER A 332 20.47 -2.44 0.56
C SER A 332 20.87 -1.61 -0.65
N VAL A 333 20.69 -2.19 -1.84
CA VAL A 333 20.98 -1.58 -3.12
C VAL A 333 19.80 -1.83 -4.05
N ASP A 334 19.29 -0.77 -4.67
CA ASP A 334 18.35 -0.92 -5.78
C ASP A 334 19.10 -1.35 -7.03
N ASP A 335 18.55 -2.35 -7.73
CA ASP A 335 18.81 -2.66 -9.12
C ASP A 335 17.58 -2.22 -9.96
N TYR A 336 17.75 -2.14 -11.27
CA TYR A 336 16.62 -1.86 -12.16
C TYR A 336 15.60 -2.99 -12.05
N SER A 337 14.43 -2.70 -11.47
CA SER A 337 13.35 -3.67 -11.17
C SER A 337 13.54 -4.56 -9.94
N ALA A 338 14.54 -4.32 -9.09
CA ALA A 338 14.66 -5.02 -7.81
C ALA A 338 15.24 -4.15 -6.70
N HIS A 339 14.91 -4.47 -5.45
CA HIS A 339 15.54 -3.95 -4.24
C HIS A 339 16.26 -5.11 -3.57
N VAL A 340 17.57 -5.04 -3.44
CA VAL A 340 18.42 -6.12 -2.91
C VAL A 340 18.87 -5.76 -1.51
N VAL A 341 18.56 -6.62 -0.55
CA VAL A 341 18.95 -6.47 0.86
C VAL A 341 20.07 -7.44 1.16
N HIS A 342 21.12 -6.93 1.82
CA HIS A 342 22.25 -7.72 2.29
C HIS A 342 22.27 -7.70 3.81
N ASP A 343 22.32 -8.89 4.41
CA ASP A 343 22.33 -9.08 5.86
C ASP A 343 23.00 -10.42 6.21
N VAL A 344 22.96 -10.82 7.48
CA VAL A 344 23.32 -12.16 7.93
C VAL A 344 22.08 -12.93 8.39
N ASP A 345 22.11 -14.25 8.27
CA ASP A 345 21.11 -15.09 8.91
C ASP A 345 21.40 -15.14 10.42
N PRO A 346 20.47 -14.75 11.30
CA PRO A 346 20.73 -14.70 12.73
C PRO A 346 21.00 -16.08 13.37
N PHE A 347 20.65 -17.19 12.71
CA PHE A 347 20.90 -18.53 13.23
C PHE A 347 22.20 -19.16 12.74
N THR A 348 22.53 -18.95 11.46
CA THR A 348 23.73 -19.57 10.85
C THR A 348 24.92 -18.63 10.79
N ASP A 349 24.72 -17.33 11.02
CA ASP A 349 25.71 -16.26 10.83
C ASP A 349 26.28 -16.19 9.40
N GLU A 350 25.62 -16.83 8.45
CA GLU A 350 26.01 -16.82 7.04
C GLU A 350 25.46 -15.57 6.35
N PRO A 351 26.21 -14.99 5.39
CA PRO A 351 25.72 -13.86 4.62
C PRO A 351 24.54 -14.28 3.75
N VAL A 352 23.48 -13.47 3.82
CA VAL A 352 22.26 -13.69 3.05
C VAL A 352 21.93 -12.50 2.16
N GLU A 353 21.38 -12.83 1.00
CA GLU A 353 20.91 -11.86 0.02
C GLU A 353 19.45 -12.14 -0.32
N TRP A 354 18.63 -11.10 -0.26
CA TRP A 354 17.22 -11.17 -0.58
C TRP A 354 16.87 -10.14 -1.65
N TRP A 355 16.23 -10.63 -2.71
CA TRP A 355 15.77 -9.84 -3.83
C TRP A 355 14.27 -9.56 -3.69
N HIS A 356 13.91 -8.28 -3.67
CA HIS A 356 12.54 -7.82 -3.52
C HIS A 356 12.05 -7.12 -4.78
N ARG A 357 10.78 -7.36 -5.14
CA ARG A 357 10.10 -6.57 -6.16
C ARG A 357 8.68 -6.25 -5.73
N THR A 358 8.32 -4.98 -5.84
CA THR A 358 7.03 -4.44 -5.42
C THR A 358 6.22 -3.95 -6.60
N ALA A 359 4.97 -4.39 -6.65
CA ALA A 359 3.94 -3.90 -7.57
C ALA A 359 2.89 -3.07 -6.82
N VAL A 360 2.26 -2.15 -7.54
CA VAL A 360 1.05 -1.47 -7.12
C VAL A 360 -0.16 -2.07 -7.85
N ILE A 361 -1.26 -2.23 -7.12
CA ILE A 361 -2.56 -2.69 -7.59
C ILE A 361 -3.50 -1.51 -7.47
N THR A 362 -3.90 -0.95 -8.61
CA THR A 362 -4.83 0.18 -8.67
C THR A 362 -6.20 -0.31 -9.12
N ALA A 363 -7.26 0.42 -8.76
CA ALA A 363 -8.60 0.10 -9.24
C ALA A 363 -8.74 0.19 -10.78
N ARG A 364 -7.78 0.82 -11.49
CA ARG A 364 -7.75 0.92 -12.96
C ARG A 364 -7.26 -0.37 -13.60
N ALA A 365 -6.40 -1.09 -12.89
CA ALA A 365 -5.88 -2.38 -13.36
C ALA A 365 -6.82 -3.55 -13.02
N MET A 366 -7.97 -3.25 -12.41
CA MET A 366 -8.99 -4.24 -12.06
C MET A 366 -10.05 -4.27 -13.15
N ALA A 367 -10.30 -5.46 -13.71
CA ALA A 367 -11.46 -5.69 -14.54
C ALA A 367 -12.74 -5.42 -13.73
N THR A 368 -13.71 -4.74 -14.31
CA THR A 368 -14.98 -4.46 -13.63
C THR A 368 -15.78 -5.75 -13.47
N GLY A 369 -16.11 -6.14 -12.24
CA GLY A 369 -16.85 -7.38 -12.00
C GLY A 369 -17.19 -7.65 -10.54
N GLU A 370 -18.15 -8.55 -10.34
CA GLU A 370 -18.57 -9.01 -9.00
C GLU A 370 -17.51 -9.90 -8.37
N ARG A 371 -17.19 -9.64 -7.10
CA ARG A 371 -16.18 -10.36 -6.33
C ARG A 371 -16.71 -10.67 -4.94
N THR A 372 -16.36 -11.84 -4.43
CA THR A 372 -16.68 -12.27 -3.07
C THR A 372 -15.62 -11.77 -2.09
N SER A 373 -15.88 -11.88 -0.79
CA SER A 373 -14.89 -11.58 0.26
C SER A 373 -13.62 -12.45 0.18
N LEU A 374 -13.69 -13.61 -0.49
CA LEU A 374 -12.59 -14.57 -0.65
C LEU A 374 -11.81 -14.37 -1.96
N TRP A 375 -12.03 -13.27 -2.68
CA TRP A 375 -11.44 -13.08 -4.02
C TRP A 375 -9.90 -13.09 -4.03
N MET A 376 -9.24 -12.77 -2.90
CA MET A 376 -7.77 -12.76 -2.81
C MET A 376 -7.16 -14.12 -2.46
N THR A 377 -7.97 -15.12 -2.13
CA THR A 377 -7.51 -16.45 -1.73
C THR A 377 -6.51 -17.09 -2.69
N PRO A 378 -6.61 -16.95 -4.04
CA PRO A 378 -5.61 -17.51 -4.95
C PRO A 378 -4.20 -16.95 -4.72
N LEU A 379 -4.06 -15.67 -4.37
CA LEU A 379 -2.76 -15.09 -3.99
C LEU A 379 -2.36 -15.41 -2.54
N LEU A 380 -3.29 -15.71 -1.65
CA LEU A 380 -2.96 -16.00 -0.24
C LEU A 380 -2.54 -17.45 -0.03
N SER A 381 -3.32 -18.41 -0.56
CA SER A 381 -3.10 -19.86 -0.38
C SER A 381 -3.06 -20.66 -1.67
N GLY A 382 -3.59 -20.15 -2.79
CA GLY A 382 -3.71 -20.88 -4.05
C GLY A 382 -2.51 -20.84 -4.99
N MET A 383 -1.33 -20.40 -4.52
CA MET A 383 -0.14 -20.30 -5.37
C MET A 383 0.50 -21.67 -5.61
N PRO A 384 0.98 -21.96 -6.83
CA PRO A 384 1.57 -23.27 -7.17
C PRO A 384 2.97 -23.47 -6.57
N GLU A 385 3.68 -22.40 -6.23
CA GLU A 385 5.03 -22.42 -5.69
C GLU A 385 5.12 -21.65 -4.35
N ARG A 386 6.12 -22.03 -3.54
CA ARG A 386 6.43 -21.36 -2.26
C ARG A 386 7.08 -20.02 -2.51
N ILE A 387 6.25 -19.01 -2.71
CA ILE A 387 6.70 -17.65 -2.96
C ILE A 387 6.45 -16.82 -1.70
N VAL A 388 7.53 -16.33 -1.11
CA VAL A 388 7.47 -15.37 -0.01
C VAL A 388 6.91 -14.05 -0.54
N ARG A 389 5.83 -13.57 0.06
CA ARG A 389 5.12 -12.40 -0.44
C ARG A 389 4.38 -11.64 0.65
N THR A 390 4.29 -10.33 0.48
CA THR A 390 3.51 -9.45 1.35
C THR A 390 2.47 -8.73 0.53
N LEU A 391 1.21 -8.90 0.92
CA LEU A 391 0.10 -8.14 0.38
C LEU A 391 -0.27 -7.03 1.37
N SER A 392 -0.44 -5.81 0.86
CA SER A 392 -0.82 -4.64 1.63
C SER A 392 -1.98 -3.96 0.92
N LEU A 393 -3.15 -3.91 1.55
CA LEU A 393 -4.31 -3.18 1.09
C LEU A 393 -4.54 -1.98 1.98
N GLN A 394 -4.38 -0.78 1.42
CA GLN A 394 -4.67 0.48 2.09
C GLN A 394 -6.06 0.93 1.69
N THR A 395 -6.89 1.25 2.69
CA THR A 395 -8.24 1.79 2.51
C THR A 395 -8.30 3.15 3.17
N TRP A 396 -8.55 4.18 2.38
CA TRP A 396 -8.79 5.53 2.84
C TRP A 396 -10.29 5.78 2.97
N MET A 397 -10.74 6.15 4.16
CA MET A 397 -12.15 6.43 4.39
C MET A 397 -12.49 7.87 3.99
N VAL A 398 -13.51 8.00 3.14
CA VAL A 398 -14.05 9.27 2.68
C VAL A 398 -15.34 9.59 3.46
N PRO A 399 -15.46 10.79 4.05
CA PRO A 399 -16.66 11.19 4.76
C PRO A 399 -17.93 11.03 3.91
N ALA A 400 -19.04 10.61 4.53
CA ALA A 400 -20.27 10.26 3.83
C ALA A 400 -20.83 11.41 2.97
N ARG A 401 -20.72 12.66 3.44
CA ARG A 401 -21.18 13.84 2.68
C ARG A 401 -20.39 14.01 1.38
N GLU A 402 -19.08 13.85 1.44
CA GLU A 402 -18.18 13.97 0.28
C GLU A 402 -18.41 12.81 -0.69
N ALA A 403 -18.49 11.59 -0.17
CA ALA A 403 -18.76 10.39 -0.96
C ALA A 403 -20.08 10.48 -1.73
N LYS A 404 -21.16 10.96 -1.10
CA LYS A 404 -22.47 11.16 -1.74
C LYS A 404 -22.42 12.19 -2.86
N ALA A 405 -21.69 13.29 -2.66
CA ALA A 405 -21.56 14.31 -3.69
C ALA A 405 -20.84 13.76 -4.93
N THR A 406 -19.74 13.03 -4.73
CA THR A 406 -18.99 12.38 -5.83
C THR A 406 -19.85 11.33 -6.53
N ALA A 407 -20.50 10.43 -5.79
CA ALA A 407 -21.33 9.38 -6.38
C ALA A 407 -22.49 9.93 -7.24
N ARG A 408 -23.09 11.06 -6.86
CA ARG A 408 -24.13 11.73 -7.67
C ARG A 408 -23.58 12.29 -8.98
N ILE A 409 -22.40 12.89 -8.94
CA ILE A 409 -21.73 13.44 -10.13
C ILE A 409 -21.38 12.29 -11.09
N ASP A 410 -20.78 11.22 -10.58
CA ASP A 410 -20.40 10.04 -11.36
C ASP A 410 -21.62 9.40 -12.05
N ALA A 411 -22.67 9.12 -11.29
CA ALA A 411 -23.88 8.51 -11.85
C ALA A 411 -24.56 9.39 -12.91
N THR A 412 -24.58 10.72 -12.71
CA THR A 412 -25.14 11.66 -13.69
C THR A 412 -24.30 11.70 -14.96
N SER A 413 -22.97 11.72 -14.83
CA SER A 413 -22.03 11.69 -15.97
C SER A 413 -22.17 10.41 -16.77
N ASP A 414 -22.22 9.26 -16.11
CA ASP A 414 -22.30 7.94 -16.76
C ASP A 414 -23.64 7.74 -17.46
N HIS A 415 -24.73 8.19 -16.83
CA HIS A 415 -26.04 8.22 -17.47
C HIS A 415 -26.04 9.11 -18.72
N SER A 416 -25.40 10.29 -18.66
CA SER A 416 -25.29 11.21 -19.79
C SER A 416 -24.42 10.67 -20.92
N GLU A 417 -23.36 9.92 -20.59
CA GLU A 417 -22.52 9.26 -21.60
C GLU A 417 -23.26 8.14 -22.32
N LEU A 418 -24.02 7.32 -21.58
CA LEU A 418 -24.85 6.27 -22.17
C LEU A 418 -25.93 6.84 -23.09
N LEU A 419 -26.60 7.92 -22.68
CA LEU A 419 -27.57 8.62 -23.53
C LEU A 419 -26.90 9.14 -24.80
N ARG A 420 -25.76 9.83 -24.69
CA ARG A 420 -25.01 10.31 -25.87
C ARG A 420 -24.58 9.19 -26.81
N ARG A 421 -24.16 8.04 -26.31
CA ARG A 421 -23.76 6.88 -27.14
C ARG A 421 -24.97 6.24 -27.81
N ARG A 422 -26.09 6.13 -27.09
CA ARG A 422 -27.37 5.65 -27.62
C ARG A 422 -27.91 6.56 -28.72
N ASP A 423 -27.90 7.86 -28.49
CA ASP A 423 -28.32 8.88 -29.47
C ASP A 423 -27.41 8.87 -30.71
N ALA A 424 -26.12 8.56 -30.53
CA ALA A 424 -25.16 8.37 -31.62
C ALA A 424 -25.28 7.01 -32.36
N GLY A 425 -26.25 6.17 -32.00
CA GLY A 425 -26.48 4.87 -32.64
C GLY A 425 -25.33 3.86 -32.45
N ARG A 426 -24.47 4.06 -31.45
CA ARG A 426 -23.34 3.14 -31.17
C ARG A 426 -23.83 1.99 -30.32
N LEU A 427 -23.31 0.78 -30.60
CA LEU A 427 -23.52 -0.37 -29.72
C LEU A 427 -22.98 -0.05 -28.33
N LEU A 428 -23.77 -0.39 -27.32
CA LEU A 428 -23.36 -0.30 -25.93
C LEU A 428 -22.34 -1.40 -25.67
N ASP A 429 -21.23 -1.01 -25.07
CA ASP A 429 -20.18 -1.92 -24.63
C ASP A 429 -20.57 -2.47 -23.24
N ASP A 430 -20.39 -3.77 -23.03
CA ASP A 430 -20.75 -4.45 -21.77
C ASP A 430 -20.07 -3.77 -20.57
N GLU A 431 -18.84 -3.28 -20.75
CA GLU A 431 -18.08 -2.55 -19.73
C GLU A 431 -18.78 -1.25 -19.29
N SER A 432 -19.46 -0.58 -20.21
CA SER A 432 -20.17 0.68 -19.96
C SER A 432 -21.48 0.46 -19.20
N GLU A 433 -22.18 -0.64 -19.47
CA GLU A 433 -23.38 -1.03 -18.73
C GLU A 433 -23.04 -1.44 -17.30
N VAL A 434 -22.03 -2.29 -17.12
CA VAL A 434 -21.58 -2.72 -15.78
C VAL A 434 -21.10 -1.52 -14.96
N SER A 435 -20.41 -0.56 -15.57
CA SER A 435 -19.99 0.68 -14.91
C SER A 435 -21.18 1.49 -14.37
N LEU A 436 -22.26 1.63 -15.15
CA LEU A 436 -23.47 2.32 -14.70
C LEU A 436 -24.13 1.57 -13.55
N THR A 437 -24.26 0.25 -13.64
CA THR A 437 -24.82 -0.57 -12.55
C THR A 437 -24.00 -0.41 -11.27
N ALA A 438 -22.67 -0.36 -11.37
CA ALA A 438 -21.80 -0.09 -10.24
C ALA A 438 -22.02 1.31 -9.64
N ALA A 439 -22.14 2.36 -10.47
CA ALA A 439 -22.44 3.71 -10.02
C ALA A 439 -23.81 3.82 -9.33
N GLN A 440 -24.82 3.13 -9.85
CA GLN A 440 -26.14 3.05 -9.23
C GLN A 440 -26.08 2.33 -7.88
N ARG A 441 -25.45 1.15 -7.78
CA ARG A 441 -25.27 0.44 -6.50
C ARG A 441 -24.57 1.31 -5.46
N ARG A 442 -23.50 2.03 -5.84
CA ARG A 442 -22.81 2.99 -4.95
C ARG A 442 -23.75 4.10 -4.44
N LEU A 443 -24.65 4.61 -5.28
CA LEU A 443 -25.66 5.58 -4.86
C LEU A 443 -26.67 4.99 -3.88
N GLU A 444 -27.08 3.74 -4.08
CA GLU A 444 -27.99 3.02 -3.19
C GLU A 444 -27.34 2.75 -1.84
N ASP A 445 -26.09 2.28 -1.84
CA ASP A 445 -25.31 2.04 -0.64
C ASP A 445 -25.10 3.32 0.16
N LEU A 446 -24.91 4.47 -0.50
CA LEU A 446 -24.73 5.77 0.17
C LEU A 446 -26.05 6.49 0.51
N ARG A 447 -27.21 5.83 0.38
CA ARG A 447 -28.50 6.42 0.78
C ARG A 447 -28.48 6.83 2.27
N PRO A 448 -29.20 7.89 2.66
CA PRO A 448 -29.36 8.21 4.08
C PRO A 448 -29.91 7.00 4.86
N GLY A 449 -29.31 6.66 6.00
CA GLY A 449 -29.74 5.57 6.87
C GLY A 449 -29.03 4.22 6.70
N THR A 450 -28.22 4.03 5.65
CA THR A 450 -27.54 2.75 5.36
C THR A 450 -26.22 2.54 6.11
N GLN A 451 -25.76 3.54 6.88
CA GLN A 451 -24.49 3.54 7.64
C GLN A 451 -23.22 3.26 6.79
N HIS A 452 -23.30 3.34 5.46
CA HIS A 452 -22.14 3.18 4.58
C HIS A 452 -21.44 4.52 4.31
N HIS A 453 -20.12 4.44 4.13
CA HIS A 453 -19.24 5.57 3.85
C HIS A 453 -18.45 5.30 2.57
N GLY A 454 -17.89 6.36 1.97
CA GLY A 454 -17.01 6.18 0.81
C GLY A 454 -15.66 5.60 1.25
N ALA A 455 -15.05 4.81 0.37
CA ALA A 455 -13.70 4.31 0.57
C ALA A 455 -12.95 4.37 -0.76
N GLU A 456 -11.70 4.81 -0.70
CA GLU A 456 -10.74 4.62 -1.77
C GLU A 456 -9.73 3.57 -1.32
N TRP A 457 -9.20 2.77 -2.25
CA TRP A 457 -8.23 1.75 -1.89
C TRP A 457 -7.06 1.68 -2.86
N LEU A 458 -5.93 1.23 -2.34
CA LEU A 458 -4.71 0.99 -3.09
C LEU A 458 -4.03 -0.27 -2.56
N GLY A 459 -3.70 -1.19 -3.46
CA GLY A 459 -2.97 -2.41 -3.10
C GLY A 459 -1.49 -2.31 -3.43
N HIS A 460 -0.66 -2.96 -2.65
CA HIS A 460 0.75 -3.21 -2.94
C HIS A 460 1.08 -4.68 -2.69
N LEU A 461 1.95 -5.23 -3.52
CA LEU A 461 2.40 -6.61 -3.43
C LEU A 461 3.91 -6.65 -3.57
N THR A 462 4.60 -7.11 -2.53
CA THR A 462 6.05 -7.35 -2.57
C THR A 462 6.32 -8.83 -2.62
N VAL A 463 7.20 -9.23 -3.54
CA VAL A 463 7.67 -10.60 -3.73
C VAL A 463 9.13 -10.65 -3.30
N SER A 464 9.50 -11.68 -2.53
CA SER A 464 10.86 -11.88 -2.04
C SER A 464 11.41 -13.24 -2.51
N ALA A 465 12.65 -13.27 -2.98
CA ALA A 465 13.34 -14.49 -3.37
C ALA A 465 14.85 -14.40 -3.07
N ARG A 466 15.55 -15.55 -3.10
CA ARG A 466 16.98 -15.62 -2.77
C ARG A 466 17.89 -15.25 -3.93
N SER A 467 17.37 -15.28 -5.15
CA SER A 467 18.11 -14.90 -6.35
C SER A 467 17.24 -14.12 -7.34
N ARG A 468 17.91 -13.44 -8.27
CA ARG A 468 17.26 -12.72 -9.36
C ARG A 468 16.38 -13.61 -10.25
N ASP A 469 16.84 -14.82 -10.54
CA ASP A 469 16.13 -15.75 -11.42
C ASP A 469 14.87 -16.31 -10.76
N GLU A 470 14.97 -16.67 -9.48
CA GLU A 470 13.82 -17.06 -8.66
C GLU A 470 12.81 -15.91 -8.53
N LEU A 471 13.29 -14.68 -8.31
CA LEU A 471 12.43 -13.50 -8.26
C LEU A 471 11.68 -13.32 -9.59
N ALA A 472 12.37 -13.47 -10.73
CA ALA A 472 11.75 -13.35 -12.04
C ALA A 472 10.69 -14.44 -12.29
N GLN A 473 10.93 -15.68 -11.85
CA GLN A 473 9.94 -16.76 -11.90
C GLN A 473 8.73 -16.46 -11.02
N ALA A 474 8.96 -16.10 -9.75
CA ALA A 474 7.92 -15.77 -8.79
C ALA A 474 7.02 -14.62 -9.29
N VAL A 475 7.62 -13.57 -9.86
CA VAL A 475 6.90 -12.43 -10.46
C VAL A 475 6.01 -12.87 -11.63
N ARG A 476 6.50 -13.75 -12.52
CA ARG A 476 5.68 -14.28 -13.63
C ARG A 476 4.48 -15.06 -13.11
N LEU A 477 4.69 -15.93 -12.13
CA LEU A 477 3.63 -16.76 -11.54
C LEU A 477 2.57 -15.92 -10.82
N ILE A 478 3.01 -14.93 -10.04
CA ILE A 478 2.12 -14.00 -9.35
C ILE A 478 1.32 -13.17 -10.35
N SER A 479 1.96 -12.67 -11.41
CA SER A 479 1.25 -11.88 -12.43
C SER A 479 0.19 -12.72 -13.15
N ALA A 480 0.53 -13.95 -13.54
CA ALA A 480 -0.42 -14.88 -14.16
C ALA A 480 -1.59 -15.25 -13.24
N THR A 481 -1.33 -15.41 -11.94
CA THR A 481 -2.37 -15.71 -10.94
C THR A 481 -3.27 -14.51 -10.69
N ALA A 482 -2.71 -13.31 -10.64
CA ALA A 482 -3.45 -12.06 -10.49
C ALA A 482 -4.40 -11.82 -11.68
N GLU A 483 -3.93 -12.05 -12.90
CA GLU A 483 -4.72 -11.90 -14.12
C GLU A 483 -5.85 -12.94 -14.19
N ARG A 484 -5.54 -14.22 -14.07
CA ARG A 484 -6.51 -15.31 -14.27
C ARG A 484 -7.47 -15.49 -13.09
N GLY A 485 -6.98 -15.34 -11.86
CA GLY A 485 -7.72 -15.71 -10.66
C GLY A 485 -8.42 -14.55 -9.95
N LEU A 486 -7.91 -13.32 -10.10
CA LEU A 486 -8.39 -12.15 -9.35
C LEU A 486 -9.03 -11.07 -10.24
N GLY A 487 -8.87 -11.19 -11.57
CA GLY A 487 -9.28 -10.16 -12.52
C GLY A 487 -8.45 -8.89 -12.37
N ILE A 488 -7.19 -9.00 -11.95
CA ILE A 488 -6.21 -7.92 -11.98
C ILE A 488 -5.49 -8.01 -13.32
N GLU A 489 -5.93 -7.22 -14.29
CA GLU A 489 -5.41 -7.25 -15.66
C GLU A 489 -3.91 -6.94 -15.73
N ARG A 490 -3.42 -6.08 -14.81
CA ARG A 490 -2.00 -5.72 -14.78
C ARG A 490 -1.50 -5.40 -13.39
N LEU A 491 -0.33 -5.94 -13.05
CA LEU A 491 0.47 -5.48 -11.92
C LEU A 491 1.44 -4.41 -12.40
N ASP A 492 1.31 -3.19 -11.86
CA ASP A 492 2.21 -2.09 -12.20
C ASP A 492 3.46 -2.17 -11.31
N TRP A 493 4.54 -2.73 -11.85
CA TRP A 493 5.81 -2.88 -11.13
C TRP A 493 6.55 -1.55 -10.98
N LEU A 494 6.98 -1.23 -9.76
CA LEU A 494 7.60 0.06 -9.42
C LEU A 494 9.12 0.07 -9.67
N ASP A 495 9.53 -0.26 -10.89
CA ASP A 495 10.91 -0.66 -11.24
C ASP A 495 12.02 0.36 -10.93
N THR A 496 11.69 1.64 -10.78
CA THR A 496 12.67 2.70 -10.46
C THR A 496 12.63 3.18 -9.02
N TYR A 497 11.76 2.58 -8.20
CA TYR A 497 11.46 2.99 -6.84
C TYR A 497 11.40 1.80 -5.88
N GLN A 498 12.09 0.69 -6.17
CA GLN A 498 11.86 -0.56 -5.44
C GLN A 498 12.14 -0.42 -3.94
N SER A 499 13.23 0.25 -3.52
CA SER A 499 13.50 0.53 -2.09
C SER A 499 12.39 1.32 -1.40
N ALA A 500 11.86 2.35 -2.06
CA ALA A 500 10.77 3.17 -1.54
C ALA A 500 9.44 2.40 -1.53
N ALA A 501 9.18 1.63 -2.60
CA ALA A 501 7.98 0.85 -2.81
C ALA A 501 7.84 -0.29 -1.81
N SER A 502 8.95 -0.94 -1.43
CA SER A 502 8.98 -1.95 -0.36
C SER A 502 8.34 -1.42 0.93
N GLY A 503 8.52 -0.13 1.24
CA GLY A 503 7.90 0.56 2.36
C GLY A 503 6.37 0.56 2.35
N CYS A 504 5.73 0.51 1.18
CA CYS A 504 4.27 0.41 1.06
C CYS A 504 3.71 -0.94 1.52
N THR A 505 4.58 -1.94 1.69
CA THR A 505 4.25 -3.26 2.24
C THR A 505 4.78 -3.48 3.64
N TRP A 506 5.36 -2.45 4.27
CA TRP A 506 5.63 -2.43 5.69
C TRP A 506 4.40 -1.90 6.46
N PRO A 507 4.20 -2.27 7.73
CA PRO A 507 3.03 -1.85 8.52
C PRO A 507 3.15 -0.39 9.01
N ILE A 508 3.34 0.55 8.09
CA ILE A 508 3.56 1.98 8.38
C ILE A 508 2.56 2.91 7.67
N VAL A 509 1.60 2.35 6.92
CA VAL A 509 0.49 3.06 6.25
C VAL A 509 0.96 4.15 5.26
N ARG A 510 2.00 3.83 4.48
CA ARG A 510 2.60 4.71 3.45
C ARG A 510 2.25 4.27 2.02
N GLY A 511 2.16 5.22 1.10
CA GLY A 511 2.02 4.93 -0.34
C GLY A 511 0.69 5.40 -0.96
N MET A 512 -0.30 5.72 -0.13
CA MET A 512 -1.54 6.34 -0.58
C MET A 512 -1.57 7.82 -0.21
N ARG A 513 -1.65 8.68 -1.23
CA ARG A 513 -1.89 10.11 -1.05
C ARG A 513 -3.34 10.33 -0.60
N PRO A 514 -3.61 11.25 0.33
CA PRO A 514 -4.99 11.63 0.64
C PRO A 514 -5.72 12.05 -0.64
N PRO A 515 -6.97 11.58 -0.86
CA PRO A 515 -7.76 11.97 -2.01
C PRO A 515 -7.84 13.49 -2.08
N ALA A 516 -7.46 14.07 -3.22
CA ALA A 516 -7.58 15.50 -3.42
C ALA A 516 -9.07 15.85 -3.55
N PRO A 517 -9.59 16.84 -2.81
CA PRO A 517 -10.96 17.27 -2.99
C PRO A 517 -11.16 17.77 -4.43
N SER A 518 -12.24 17.34 -5.06
CA SER A 518 -12.63 17.79 -6.39
C SER A 518 -12.73 19.32 -6.44
N ALA A 519 -12.62 19.92 -7.63
CA ALA A 519 -12.72 21.38 -7.77
C ALA A 519 -14.04 21.92 -7.18
N ALA A 520 -15.15 21.20 -7.40
CA ALA A 520 -16.44 21.51 -6.80
C ALA A 520 -16.44 21.36 -5.27
N GLN A 521 -15.75 20.36 -4.72
CA GLN A 521 -15.58 20.19 -3.27
C GLN A 521 -14.72 21.28 -2.65
N ARG A 522 -13.66 21.74 -3.34
CA ARG A 522 -12.87 22.90 -2.89
C ARG A 522 -13.73 24.15 -2.80
N VAL A 523 -14.54 24.40 -3.83
CA VAL A 523 -15.50 25.52 -3.85
C VAL A 523 -16.55 25.36 -2.74
N MET A 524 -17.14 24.18 -2.57
CA MET A 524 -18.09 23.93 -1.48
C MET A 524 -17.47 24.11 -0.10
N ARG A 525 -16.23 23.64 0.12
CA ARG A 525 -15.50 23.77 1.39
C ARG A 525 -15.11 25.22 1.69
N THR A 526 -14.85 26.02 0.66
CA THR A 526 -14.68 27.47 0.81
C THR A 526 -16.01 28.19 1.08
N LEU A 527 -17.11 27.74 0.46
CA LEU A 527 -18.44 28.33 0.63
C LEU A 527 -19.12 27.94 1.95
N SER A 528 -18.87 26.74 2.46
CA SER A 528 -19.46 26.26 3.71
C SER A 528 -18.88 26.93 4.95
N GLY A 529 -17.80 27.73 4.81
CA GLY A 529 -17.06 28.30 5.92
C GLY A 529 -16.53 27.22 6.88
N HIS A 530 -15.80 27.62 7.92
CA HIS A 530 -15.47 26.75 9.06
C HIS A 530 -16.66 26.69 10.03
N GLY A 531 -17.87 26.47 9.49
CA GLY A 531 -19.12 26.59 10.22
C GLY A 531 -19.35 25.42 11.19
N ALA A 532 -19.53 25.76 12.46
CA ALA A 532 -20.09 24.96 13.55
C ALA A 532 -19.20 23.87 14.19
N ARG A 533 -18.05 24.26 14.78
CA ARG A 533 -17.40 23.50 15.87
C ARG A 533 -17.12 24.34 17.13
N GLU A 534 -17.84 25.44 17.29
CA GLU A 534 -17.89 26.28 18.51
C GLU A 534 -19.16 26.03 19.34
N ALA A 535 -19.89 24.94 19.10
CA ALA A 535 -21.01 24.55 19.96
C ALA A 535 -20.65 23.26 20.71
N LEU A 536 -20.22 23.47 21.96
CA LEU A 536 -19.89 22.54 23.05
C LEU A 536 -18.42 22.10 23.16
#